data_AF-A0A951MK64-F1
#
_entry.id   AF-A0A951MK64-F1
#
_cell.length_a   1.000
_cell.length_b   1.000
_cell.length_c   1.000
_cell.angle_alpha   90.00
_cell.angle_beta   90.00
_cell.angle_gamma   90.00
#
_symmetry.space_group_name_H-M   'P 1'
#
loop_
_entity.id
_entity.type
_entity.pdbx_description
1 polymer ?
#
loop_
_entity_poly.entity_id
_entity_poly.type
_entity_poly.pdbx_seq_one_letter_code
_entity_poly.pdbx_strand_id
1 'polypeptide(L)'
;GPLKRALVKVDMEETFHLRHGEVWMRRLAKAGGEAREMVQRAVDWMFPMTVEWFGLPDDMKRHSGQLDYRLKGLTNDQLRQVWMASTVPLCESLGLDVPAHYDEEKEAYELDFPFPCAYDAEAKRWAFDEGQISWDEVFERWKGRGPMNQRYVESVRRSRGQVEAWLNGTAAAA
;
A
#
# COMPACT_ATOMS: atom_id res chain seq x y z
N GLY A 1 16.20 -11.68 -16.29
CA GLY A 1 17.26 -10.66 -16.17
C GLY A 1 17.61 -10.41 -14.71
N PRO A 2 18.56 -9.50 -14.42
CA PRO A 2 18.99 -9.15 -13.06
C PRO A 2 17.84 -8.78 -12.12
N LEU A 3 16.89 -7.96 -12.58
CA LEU A 3 15.70 -7.57 -11.81
C LEU A 3 14.88 -8.79 -11.36
N LYS A 4 14.55 -9.71 -12.28
CA LYS A 4 13.80 -10.94 -11.95
C LYS A 4 14.47 -11.77 -10.85
N ARG A 5 15.81 -11.92 -10.90
CA ARG A 5 16.54 -12.69 -9.88
C ARG A 5 16.56 -11.99 -8.52
N ALA A 6 16.71 -10.67 -8.51
CA ALA A 6 16.63 -9.88 -7.29
C ALA A 6 15.23 -10.00 -6.66
N LEU A 7 14.17 -9.89 -7.47
CA LEU A 7 12.78 -10.02 -7.03
C LEU A 7 12.47 -11.38 -6.43
N VAL A 8 12.98 -12.48 -7.00
CA VAL A 8 12.77 -13.83 -6.41
C VAL A 8 13.30 -13.92 -4.98
N LYS A 9 14.47 -13.32 -4.71
CA LYS A 9 15.03 -13.33 -3.36
C LYS A 9 14.21 -12.45 -2.41
N VAL A 10 13.83 -11.25 -2.86
CA VAL A 10 13.00 -10.32 -2.08
C VAL A 10 11.66 -10.96 -1.72
N ASP A 11 10.99 -11.59 -2.68
CA ASP A 11 9.69 -12.24 -2.49
C ASP A 11 9.71 -13.37 -1.44
N MET A 12 10.79 -14.17 -1.42
CA MET A 12 10.99 -15.20 -0.40
C MET A 12 11.13 -14.60 1.01
N GLU A 13 11.86 -13.49 1.15
CA GLU A 13 12.04 -12.81 2.44
C GLU A 13 10.76 -12.08 2.87
N GLU A 14 10.06 -11.43 1.94
CA GLU A 14 8.81 -10.71 2.19
C GLU A 14 7.68 -11.67 2.64
N THR A 15 7.62 -12.89 2.11
CA THR A 15 6.65 -13.91 2.54
C THR A 15 6.73 -14.19 4.05
N PHE A 16 7.94 -14.19 4.62
CA PHE A 16 8.11 -14.36 6.06
C PHE A 16 7.53 -13.17 6.85
N HIS A 17 7.78 -11.95 6.39
CA HIS A 17 7.26 -10.73 7.02
C HIS A 17 5.73 -10.64 6.92
N LEU A 18 5.15 -11.03 5.78
CA LEU A 18 3.71 -11.08 5.59
C LEU A 18 3.05 -12.02 6.60
N ARG A 19 3.54 -13.26 6.70
CA ARG A 19 3.03 -14.24 7.69
C ARG A 19 3.17 -13.75 9.12
N HIS A 20 4.28 -13.08 9.44
CA HIS A 20 4.48 -12.48 10.76
C HIS A 20 3.43 -11.39 11.05
N GLY A 21 3.15 -10.53 10.07
CA GLY A 21 2.10 -9.51 10.14
C GLY A 21 0.72 -10.13 10.39
N GLU A 22 0.34 -11.15 9.62
CA GLU A 22 -0.94 -11.86 9.78
C GLU A 22 -1.11 -12.47 11.18
N VAL A 23 -0.06 -13.08 11.72
CA VAL A 23 -0.08 -13.65 13.08
C VAL A 23 -0.35 -12.56 14.12
N TRP A 24 0.27 -11.39 14.00
CA TRP A 24 0.03 -10.27 14.90
C TRP A 24 -1.36 -9.68 14.74
N MET A 25 -1.82 -9.46 13.52
CA MET A 25 -3.19 -9.00 13.26
C MET A 25 -4.21 -9.94 13.90
N ARG A 26 -4.04 -11.25 13.74
CA ARG A 26 -4.90 -12.27 14.37
C ARG A 26 -4.87 -12.20 15.89
N ARG A 27 -3.69 -12.07 16.48
CA ARG A 27 -3.52 -11.98 17.93
C ARG A 27 -4.20 -10.73 18.50
N LEU A 28 -3.99 -9.58 17.86
CA LEU A 28 -4.56 -8.29 18.29
C LEU A 28 -6.07 -8.25 18.08
N ALA A 29 -6.57 -8.74 16.95
CA ALA A 29 -8.01 -8.84 16.68
C ALA A 29 -8.71 -9.75 17.70
N LYS A 30 -8.09 -10.89 18.06
CA LYS A 30 -8.62 -11.83 19.06
C LYS A 30 -8.56 -11.29 20.49
N ALA A 31 -7.58 -10.45 20.82
CA ALA A 31 -7.46 -9.85 22.15
C ALA A 31 -8.67 -8.95 22.49
N GLY A 32 -9.36 -8.41 21.48
CA GLY A 32 -10.54 -7.57 21.66
C GLY A 32 -10.21 -6.17 22.21
N GLY A 33 -11.26 -5.41 22.52
CA GLY A 33 -11.15 -4.05 23.08
C GLY A 33 -10.25 -3.13 22.25
N GLU A 34 -9.45 -2.32 22.93
CA GLU A 34 -8.56 -1.32 22.32
C GLU A 34 -7.58 -1.92 21.30
N ALA A 35 -7.08 -3.15 21.54
CA ALA A 35 -6.15 -3.81 20.63
C ALA A 35 -6.80 -4.13 19.27
N ARG A 36 -8.06 -4.57 19.29
CA ARG A 36 -8.85 -4.82 18.08
C ARG A 36 -9.18 -3.52 17.37
N GLU A 37 -9.59 -2.49 18.11
CA GLU A 37 -9.89 -1.16 17.53
C GLU A 37 -8.65 -0.53 16.88
N MET A 38 -7.47 -0.75 17.44
CA MET A 38 -6.22 -0.29 16.84
C MET A 38 -5.95 -0.96 15.49
N VAL A 39 -6.23 -2.25 15.36
CA VAL A 39 -6.12 -2.96 14.08
C VAL A 39 -7.17 -2.45 13.10
N GLN A 40 -8.41 -2.25 13.53
CA GLN A 40 -9.47 -1.70 12.68
C GLN A 40 -9.09 -0.33 12.12
N ARG A 41 -8.65 0.60 12.98
CA ARG A 41 -8.18 1.92 12.53
C ARG A 41 -7.02 1.83 11.53
N ALA A 42 -6.14 0.85 11.69
CA ALA A 42 -5.06 0.63 10.73
C ALA A 42 -5.58 0.13 9.38
N VAL A 43 -6.59 -0.75 9.36
CA VAL A 43 -7.27 -1.20 8.14
C VAL A 43 -7.99 -0.04 7.47
N ASP A 44 -8.81 0.71 8.22
CA ASP A 44 -9.57 1.87 7.72
C ASP A 44 -8.65 2.90 7.05
N TRP A 45 -7.46 3.09 7.61
CA TRP A 45 -6.45 3.98 7.06
C TRP A 45 -5.72 3.41 5.84
N MET A 46 -5.21 2.18 5.96
CA MET A 46 -4.27 1.60 4.98
C MET A 46 -4.97 1.02 3.76
N PHE A 47 -6.22 0.57 3.88
CA PHE A 47 -6.90 -0.11 2.77
C PHE A 47 -7.10 0.81 1.56
N PRO A 48 -7.74 2.00 1.67
CA PRO A 48 -7.91 2.89 0.51
C PRO A 48 -6.56 3.41 -0.02
N MET A 49 -5.60 3.67 0.88
CA MET A 49 -4.24 4.06 0.51
C MET A 49 -3.57 3.02 -0.38
N THR A 50 -3.72 1.74 -0.05
CA THR A 50 -3.06 0.63 -0.78
C THR A 50 -3.72 0.40 -2.13
N VAL A 51 -5.06 0.48 -2.21
CA VAL A 51 -5.78 0.43 -3.50
C VAL A 51 -5.32 1.55 -4.44
N GLU A 52 -5.08 2.74 -3.89
CA GLU A 52 -4.58 3.88 -4.66
C GLU A 52 -3.11 3.73 -5.07
N TRP A 53 -2.27 3.10 -4.24
CA TRP A 53 -0.84 2.90 -4.51
C TRP A 53 -0.57 2.16 -5.82
N PHE A 54 -1.48 1.29 -6.27
CA PHE A 54 -1.36 0.65 -7.59
C PHE A 54 -1.41 1.64 -8.79
N GLY A 55 -1.84 2.89 -8.58
CA GLY A 55 -1.73 4.01 -9.52
C GLY A 55 -2.98 4.23 -10.38
N LEU A 56 -2.88 4.81 -11.56
CA LEU A 56 -4.06 5.03 -12.41
C LEU A 56 -4.80 3.71 -12.76
N PRO A 57 -6.13 3.73 -12.93
CA PRO A 57 -6.86 2.64 -13.57
C PRO A 57 -6.38 2.47 -15.01
N ASP A 58 -6.60 1.29 -15.57
CA ASP A 58 -5.96 0.90 -16.82
C ASP A 58 -6.44 1.73 -18.02
N ASP A 59 -7.68 2.21 -18.00
CA ASP A 59 -8.27 3.06 -19.05
C ASP A 59 -7.67 4.48 -19.10
N MET A 60 -7.15 4.99 -17.99
CA MET A 60 -6.51 6.31 -17.89
C MET A 60 -4.99 6.27 -18.12
N LYS A 61 -4.39 5.07 -18.22
CA LYS A 61 -2.93 4.90 -18.25
C LYS A 61 -2.36 5.07 -19.66
N ARG A 62 -1.55 6.12 -19.84
CA ARG A 62 -0.93 6.46 -21.14
C ARG A 62 0.33 5.65 -21.50
N HIS A 63 0.92 4.92 -20.55
CA HIS A 63 2.16 4.17 -20.75
C HIS A 63 1.92 2.65 -20.76
N SER A 64 1.26 2.15 -21.81
CA SER A 64 0.95 0.73 -22.03
C SER A 64 2.19 -0.12 -22.38
N GLY A 65 3.23 0.48 -22.98
CA GLY A 65 4.44 -0.23 -23.42
C GLY A 65 5.20 -0.98 -22.30
N GLN A 66 4.92 -0.70 -21.03
CA GLN A 66 5.50 -1.46 -19.91
C GLN A 66 5.07 -2.93 -19.89
N LEU A 67 3.85 -3.23 -20.36
CA LEU A 67 3.35 -4.60 -20.51
C LEU A 67 4.00 -5.27 -21.73
N ASP A 68 4.08 -4.53 -22.84
CA ASP A 68 4.68 -5.02 -24.10
C ASP A 68 6.15 -5.38 -23.93
N TYR A 69 6.91 -4.56 -23.19
CA TYR A 69 8.31 -4.83 -22.84
C TYR A 69 8.48 -5.78 -21.65
N ARG A 70 7.38 -6.34 -21.12
CA ARG A 70 7.36 -7.25 -19.95
C ARG A 70 8.09 -6.69 -18.74
N LEU A 71 8.05 -5.37 -18.57
CA LEU A 71 8.52 -4.68 -17.36
C LEU A 71 7.49 -4.79 -16.24
N LYS A 72 6.20 -4.89 -16.59
CA LYS A 72 5.10 -5.29 -15.70
C LYS A 72 4.48 -6.61 -16.19
N GLY A 73 4.17 -7.51 -15.26
CA GLY A 73 3.51 -8.79 -15.55
C GLY A 73 1.98 -8.71 -15.55
N LEU A 74 1.43 -7.72 -14.84
CA LEU A 74 0.00 -7.48 -14.69
C LEU A 74 -0.29 -5.98 -14.81
N THR A 75 -1.51 -5.65 -15.20
CA THR A 75 -2.01 -4.28 -15.23
C THR A 75 -2.22 -3.72 -13.82
N ASN A 76 -2.53 -2.42 -13.69
CA ASN A 76 -2.71 -1.84 -12.37
C ASN A 76 -3.99 -2.40 -11.70
N ASP A 77 -5.07 -2.56 -12.46
CA ASP A 77 -6.33 -3.10 -11.93
C ASP A 77 -6.22 -4.60 -11.61
N GLN A 78 -5.47 -5.37 -12.42
CA GLN A 78 -5.17 -6.76 -12.09
C GLN A 78 -4.38 -6.89 -10.79
N LEU A 79 -3.41 -6.01 -10.54
CA LEU A 79 -2.64 -6.02 -9.29
C LEU A 79 -3.52 -5.67 -8.08
N ARG A 80 -4.48 -4.75 -8.23
CA ARG A 80 -5.48 -4.48 -7.19
C ARG A 80 -6.30 -5.71 -6.86
N GLN A 81 -6.79 -6.41 -7.88
CA GLN A 81 -7.59 -7.62 -7.69
C GLN A 81 -6.80 -8.72 -6.97
N VAL A 82 -5.54 -8.96 -7.36
CA VAL A 82 -4.66 -9.92 -6.66
C VAL A 82 -4.46 -9.53 -5.19
N TRP A 83 -4.28 -8.24 -4.91
CA TRP A 83 -4.12 -7.77 -3.54
C TRP A 83 -5.41 -7.87 -2.71
N MET A 84 -6.56 -7.49 -3.26
CA MET A 84 -7.86 -7.62 -2.59
C MET A 84 -8.21 -9.09 -2.33
N ALA A 85 -7.91 -9.98 -3.27
CA ALA A 85 -8.12 -11.42 -3.12
C ALA A 85 -7.35 -12.07 -1.97
N SER A 86 -6.26 -11.45 -1.50
CA SER A 86 -5.57 -11.89 -0.29
C SER A 86 -6.00 -11.10 0.95
N THR A 87 -6.27 -9.81 0.81
CA THR A 87 -6.48 -8.89 1.93
C THR A 87 -7.91 -8.92 2.47
N VAL A 88 -8.92 -8.95 1.60
CA VAL A 88 -10.34 -8.93 2.01
C VAL A 88 -10.69 -10.19 2.82
N PRO A 89 -10.40 -11.43 2.34
CA PRO A 89 -10.69 -12.63 3.12
C PRO A 89 -9.92 -12.69 4.45
N LEU A 90 -8.70 -12.15 4.49
CA LEU A 90 -7.95 -12.04 5.75
C LEU A 90 -8.70 -11.15 6.75
N CYS A 91 -9.11 -9.95 6.36
CA CYS A 91 -9.83 -9.01 7.22
C CYS A 91 -11.13 -9.63 7.73
N GLU A 92 -11.94 -10.21 6.82
CA GLU A 92 -13.19 -10.90 7.15
C GLU A 92 -12.97 -12.06 8.13
N SER A 93 -11.93 -12.88 7.92
CA SER A 93 -11.59 -13.99 8.83
C SER A 93 -11.19 -13.54 10.25
N LEU A 94 -10.76 -12.29 10.38
CA LEU A 94 -10.45 -11.63 11.66
C LEU A 94 -11.65 -10.82 12.20
N GLY A 95 -12.76 -10.85 11.48
CA GLY A 95 -13.98 -10.08 11.74
C GLY A 95 -13.81 -8.58 11.57
N LEU A 96 -12.73 -8.11 10.94
CA LEU A 96 -12.48 -6.68 10.72
C LEU A 96 -13.36 -6.17 9.58
N ASP A 97 -13.83 -4.94 9.71
CA ASP A 97 -14.56 -4.27 8.64
C ASP A 97 -13.56 -3.86 7.56
N VAL A 98 -13.92 -4.10 6.30
CA VAL A 98 -13.10 -3.74 5.14
C VAL A 98 -14.03 -3.20 4.06
N PRO A 99 -13.72 -2.05 3.41
CA PRO A 99 -14.65 -1.40 2.50
C PRO A 99 -14.53 -1.97 1.08
N ALA A 100 -14.64 -3.30 0.96
CA ALA A 100 -14.68 -4.03 -0.30
C ALA A 100 -15.33 -5.40 -0.09
N HIS A 101 -16.00 -5.91 -1.13
CA HIS A 101 -16.61 -7.23 -1.13
C HIS A 101 -16.35 -7.96 -2.46
N TYR A 102 -16.47 -9.29 -2.46
CA TYR A 102 -16.43 -10.07 -3.69
C TYR A 102 -17.81 -10.09 -4.35
N ASP A 103 -17.89 -9.63 -5.59
CA ASP A 103 -19.09 -9.70 -6.44
C ASP A 103 -19.03 -10.99 -7.26
N GLU A 104 -19.95 -11.93 -6.97
CA GLU A 104 -20.03 -13.22 -7.66
C GLU A 104 -20.45 -13.10 -9.12
N GLU A 105 -21.25 -12.10 -9.49
CA GLU A 105 -21.70 -11.91 -10.88
C GLU A 105 -20.58 -11.40 -11.77
N LYS A 106 -19.70 -10.54 -11.23
CA LYS A 106 -18.54 -9.99 -11.92
C LYS A 106 -17.27 -10.81 -11.76
N GLU A 107 -17.30 -11.81 -10.87
CA GLU A 107 -16.15 -12.61 -10.46
C GLU A 107 -14.94 -11.73 -10.03
N ALA A 108 -15.21 -10.64 -9.32
CA ALA A 108 -14.22 -9.62 -8.98
C ALA A 108 -14.51 -8.96 -7.63
N TYR A 109 -13.48 -8.38 -7.01
CA TYR A 109 -13.67 -7.53 -5.83
C TYR A 109 -14.11 -6.12 -6.23
N GLU A 110 -15.15 -5.63 -5.57
CA GLU A 110 -15.65 -4.26 -5.69
C GLU A 110 -15.37 -3.47 -4.41
N LEU A 111 -15.13 -2.17 -4.59
CA LEU A 111 -14.92 -1.25 -3.48
C LEU A 111 -16.26 -0.69 -3.04
N ASP A 112 -16.49 -0.64 -1.72
CA ASP A 112 -17.70 -0.07 -1.12
C ASP A 112 -17.64 1.45 -0.95
N PHE A 113 -16.64 2.08 -1.56
CA PHE A 113 -16.39 3.51 -1.48
C PHE A 113 -16.01 4.09 -2.84
N PRO A 114 -16.22 5.40 -3.06
CA PRO A 114 -15.82 6.05 -4.30
C PRO A 114 -14.31 5.96 -4.52
N PHE A 115 -13.87 5.56 -5.71
CA PHE A 115 -12.44 5.43 -6.00
C PHE A 115 -12.04 6.22 -7.26
N PRO A 116 -11.07 7.15 -7.18
CA PRO A 116 -10.34 7.56 -5.96
C PRO A 116 -11.21 8.43 -5.02
N CYS A 117 -10.84 8.49 -3.74
CA CYS A 117 -11.49 9.32 -2.73
C CYS A 117 -10.53 10.33 -2.07
N ALA A 118 -11.12 11.39 -1.53
CA ALA A 118 -10.41 12.38 -0.74
C ALA A 118 -9.94 11.80 0.60
N TYR A 119 -8.85 12.37 1.11
CA TYR A 119 -8.30 12.05 2.42
C TYR A 119 -8.25 13.35 3.23
N ASP A 120 -8.95 13.37 4.36
CA ASP A 120 -8.96 14.47 5.31
C ASP A 120 -7.78 14.31 6.28
N ALA A 121 -6.77 15.17 6.10
CA ALA A 121 -5.57 15.15 6.92
C ALA A 121 -5.79 15.66 8.35
N GLU A 122 -6.76 16.53 8.58
CA GLU A 122 -7.09 17.07 9.90
C GLU A 122 -7.87 16.03 10.72
N ALA A 123 -8.93 15.47 10.13
CA ALA A 123 -9.74 14.43 10.77
C ALA A 123 -9.08 13.04 10.74
N LYS A 124 -7.98 12.88 10.00
CA LYS A 124 -7.21 11.63 9.88
C LYS A 124 -8.05 10.46 9.34
N ARG A 125 -8.87 10.72 8.34
CA ARG A 125 -9.80 9.73 7.75
C ARG A 125 -9.91 9.88 6.23
N TRP A 126 -10.34 8.82 5.57
CA TRP A 126 -10.82 8.90 4.20
C TRP A 126 -12.24 9.46 4.17
N ALA A 127 -12.51 10.36 3.22
CA ALA A 127 -13.78 11.07 3.10
C ALA A 127 -14.67 10.37 2.07
N PHE A 128 -15.18 9.18 2.42
CA PHE A 128 -16.07 8.40 1.54
C PHE A 128 -17.40 9.11 1.28
N ASP A 129 -17.82 9.99 2.19
CA ASP A 129 -19.03 10.81 2.13
C ASP A 129 -18.95 11.96 1.11
N GLU A 130 -17.76 12.36 0.68
CA GLU A 130 -17.55 13.45 -0.28
C GLU A 130 -17.64 13.01 -1.74
N GLY A 131 -17.77 11.70 -2.00
CA GLY A 131 -17.85 11.15 -3.34
C GLY A 131 -16.50 10.92 -4.00
N GLN A 132 -16.54 10.63 -5.30
CA GLN A 132 -15.35 10.34 -6.10
C GLN A 132 -14.64 11.65 -6.46
N ILE A 133 -13.32 11.70 -6.27
CA ILE A 133 -12.48 12.80 -6.74
C ILE A 133 -11.79 12.46 -8.07
N SER A 134 -11.19 13.44 -8.72
CA SER A 134 -10.38 13.21 -9.91
C SER A 134 -8.98 12.69 -9.56
N TRP A 135 -8.35 12.00 -10.52
CA TRP A 135 -6.94 11.63 -10.40
C TRP A 135 -5.98 12.83 -10.40
N ASP A 136 -6.39 13.97 -10.98
CA ASP A 136 -5.60 15.20 -10.90
C ASP A 136 -5.53 15.69 -9.45
N GLU A 137 -6.63 15.63 -8.70
CA GLU A 137 -6.65 15.94 -7.26
C GLU A 137 -5.79 14.97 -6.45
N VAL A 138 -5.82 13.67 -6.78
CA VAL A 138 -4.91 12.68 -6.17
C VAL A 138 -3.45 13.04 -6.41
N PHE A 139 -3.10 13.42 -7.64
CA PHE A 139 -1.73 13.83 -7.97
C PHE A 139 -1.30 15.10 -7.23
N GLU A 140 -2.18 16.09 -7.10
CA GLU A 140 -1.90 17.28 -6.30
C GLU A 140 -1.66 16.91 -4.83
N ARG A 141 -2.47 16.01 -4.24
CA ARG A 141 -2.24 15.48 -2.89
C ARG A 141 -0.88 14.80 -2.76
N TRP A 142 -0.49 13.95 -3.71
CA TRP A 142 0.81 13.28 -3.70
C TRP A 142 1.99 14.25 -3.77
N LYS A 143 1.89 15.27 -4.64
CA LYS A 143 2.90 16.33 -4.77
C LYS A 143 3.00 17.19 -3.51
N GLY A 144 1.88 17.38 -2.80
CA GLY A 144 1.81 18.08 -1.52
C GLY A 144 2.66 17.44 -0.40
N ARG A 145 2.91 16.13 -0.50
CA ARG A 145 3.69 15.30 0.45
C ARG A 145 3.08 15.23 1.86
N GLY A 146 3.34 14.11 2.55
CA GLY A 146 2.92 13.94 3.93
C GLY A 146 3.80 14.67 4.95
N PRO A 147 3.32 14.85 6.20
CA PRO A 147 4.03 15.59 7.26
C PRO A 147 5.38 14.98 7.63
N MET A 148 5.58 13.69 7.38
CA MET A 148 6.81 12.97 7.68
C MET A 148 7.84 12.99 6.54
N ASN A 149 7.53 13.64 5.41
CA ASN A 149 8.36 13.57 4.19
C ASN A 149 9.80 14.06 4.43
N GLN A 150 9.97 15.25 5.02
CA GLN A 150 11.29 15.83 5.27
C GLN A 150 12.16 14.90 6.13
N ARG A 151 11.60 14.41 7.24
CA ARG A 151 12.28 13.49 8.15
C ARG A 151 12.73 12.21 7.45
N TYR A 152 11.88 11.60 6.62
CA TYR A 152 12.25 10.38 5.88
C TYR A 152 13.33 10.65 4.82
N VAL A 153 13.20 11.74 4.06
CA VAL A 153 14.19 12.13 3.05
C VAL A 153 15.55 12.39 3.69
N GLU A 154 15.59 13.12 4.80
CA GLU A 154 16.81 13.38 5.56
C GLU A 154 17.42 12.10 6.13
N SER A 155 16.60 11.20 6.66
CA SER A 155 17.06 9.91 7.17
C SER A 155 17.77 9.10 6.08
N VAL A 156 17.17 8.99 4.89
CA VAL A 156 17.78 8.29 3.75
C VAL A 156 19.08 8.96 3.30
N ARG A 157 19.09 10.30 3.20
CA ARG A 157 20.29 11.05 2.82
C ARG A 157 21.43 10.84 3.82
N ARG A 158 21.14 10.88 5.12
CA ARG A 158 22.12 10.62 6.18
C ARG A 158 22.65 9.19 6.11
N SER A 159 21.78 8.20 5.99
CA SER A 159 22.21 6.79 5.86
C SER A 159 23.11 6.59 4.65
N ARG A 160 22.76 7.19 3.50
CA ARG A 160 23.62 7.14 2.31
C ARG A 160 25.00 7.76 2.59
N GLY A 161 25.04 8.95 3.19
CA GLY A 161 26.31 9.60 3.53
C GLY A 161 27.17 8.78 4.51
N GLN A 162 26.55 8.10 5.47
CA GLN A 162 27.24 7.20 6.39
C GLN A 162 27.83 5.97 5.67
N VAL A 163 27.05 5.35 4.77
CA VAL A 163 27.53 4.22 3.96
C VAL A 163 28.66 4.65 3.03
N GLU A 164 28.54 5.79 2.37
CA GLU A 164 29.60 6.36 1.52
C GLU A 164 30.87 6.64 2.32
N ALA A 165 30.75 7.26 3.50
CA ALA A 165 31.90 7.52 4.36
C ALA A 165 32.58 6.23 4.82
N TRP A 166 31.79 5.21 5.18
CA TRP A 166 32.30 3.89 5.56
C TRP A 166 33.04 3.20 4.41
N LEU A 167 32.43 3.15 3.21
CA LEU A 167 33.05 2.56 2.01
C LEU A 167 34.35 3.27 1.63
N ASN A 168 34.41 4.59 1.84
CA ASN A 168 35.58 5.41 1.53
C ASN A 168 36.61 5.48 2.65
N GLY A 169 36.40 4.77 3.78
CA GLY A 169 37.31 4.81 4.93
C GLY A 169 37.38 6.17 5.63
N THR A 170 36.39 7.04 5.41
CA THR A 170 36.29 8.40 5.99
C THR A 170 35.24 8.48 7.10
N ALA A 171 34.61 7.36 7.46
CA ALA A 171 33.75 7.28 8.62
C ALA A 171 34.56 7.62 9.88
N ALA A 172 34.06 8.56 10.67
CA ALA A 172 34.64 8.85 11.98
C ALA A 172 34.62 7.57 12.83
N ALA A 173 35.74 7.26 13.49
CA ALA A 173 35.79 6.18 14.47
C ALA A 173 34.77 6.48 15.58
N ALA A 174 33.96 5.47 15.91
CA ALA A 174 32.91 5.56 16.93
C ALA A 174 33.51 5.71 18.34
#